data_AF-A0A8C5AH41-F1
#
_entry.id   AF-A0A8C5AH41-F1
#
_cell.length_a   1.000
_cell.length_b   1.000
_cell.length_c   1.000
_cell.angle_alpha   90.00
_cell.angle_beta   90.00
_cell.angle_gamma   90.00
#
_symmetry.space_group_name_H-M   'P 1'
#
loop_
_entity.id
_entity.type
_entity.pdbx_description
1 polymer ?
#
loop_
_entity_poly.entity_id
_entity_poly.type
_entity_poly.pdbx_seq_one_letter_code
_entity_poly.pdbx_strand_id
1 'polypeptide(L)'
;DKTLTLYGDRRLISHRLLVNSTTGLLSVRQLSFFMFLKHCNRNYFCVSILYNKTCIFLLCIVFPDYRFLKKNFFETLNMEMKKLRDDAELKRVQQYEVDVTLDPDTAHPNLILSEDWKQVHDGGVGKIGLLPDNPKRFTKYMYVLTRQSFSSGRFYFEVQVKDKTSWWLGVARESINRKGQKKLTPENALWTLHSYKDGFIFQDDPNLQKVGVFVDYDEGLVSFYDVEARVHIYSATGSSFTEPLYPILSPCLHEGGINTTPLIISPVNQAD
;
A
#
# COMPACT_ATOMS: atom_id res chain seq x y z
N ASP A 1 5.76 3.32 -56.00
CA ASP A 1 7.21 3.52 -55.74
C ASP A 1 7.52 4.91 -55.22
N LYS A 2 7.69 5.04 -53.89
CA LYS A 2 8.65 5.99 -53.28
C LYS A 2 9.12 5.38 -51.95
N THR A 3 10.39 5.02 -51.94
CA THR A 3 11.18 4.56 -50.80
C THR A 3 11.40 5.72 -49.83
N LEU A 4 11.30 5.49 -48.52
CA LEU A 4 11.76 6.47 -47.52
C LEU A 4 12.59 5.76 -46.45
N THR A 5 13.87 6.12 -46.46
CA THR A 5 14.95 5.64 -45.59
C THR A 5 14.88 6.35 -44.23
N LEU A 6 15.04 5.58 -43.14
CA LEU A 6 15.10 6.11 -41.77
C LEU A 6 16.56 6.32 -41.33
N TYR A 7 16.85 7.48 -40.76
CA TYR A 7 18.08 7.77 -40.00
C TYR A 7 17.68 8.13 -38.55
N GLY A 8 18.37 7.51 -37.58
CA GLY A 8 18.13 7.74 -36.14
C GLY A 8 18.86 8.96 -35.58
N ASP A 9 18.43 9.45 -34.41
CA ASP A 9 19.19 9.38 -33.14
C ASP A 9 18.51 10.24 -32.03
N ARG A 10 18.49 9.70 -30.80
CA ARG A 10 18.56 10.35 -29.47
C ARG A 10 17.64 11.54 -29.06
N ARG A 11 16.71 11.26 -28.13
CA ARG A 11 16.65 11.73 -26.70
C ARG A 11 15.21 11.75 -26.15
N LEU A 12 14.97 10.93 -25.13
CA LEU A 12 13.78 10.95 -24.25
C LEU A 12 13.76 12.22 -23.38
N ILE A 13 12.61 12.90 -23.22
CA ILE A 13 12.19 13.54 -21.96
C ILE A 13 10.65 13.47 -21.82
N SER A 14 10.24 13.14 -20.59
CA SER A 14 8.91 12.85 -20.01
C SER A 14 7.80 13.90 -20.18
N HIS A 15 6.55 13.42 -20.20
CA HIS A 15 5.28 14.11 -20.40
C HIS A 15 4.64 14.66 -19.11
N ARG A 16 3.78 15.69 -19.27
CA ARG A 16 2.56 15.88 -18.47
C ARG A 16 1.37 16.05 -19.44
N LEU A 17 0.35 15.19 -19.34
CA LEU A 17 -0.77 15.09 -20.29
C LEU A 17 -2.10 15.49 -19.63
N LEU A 18 -2.85 16.38 -20.28
CA LEU A 18 -4.26 16.68 -19.99
C LEU A 18 -5.10 16.20 -21.17
N VAL A 19 -6.10 15.36 -20.90
CA VAL A 19 -7.01 14.76 -21.90
C VAL A 19 -8.40 15.37 -21.74
N ASN A 20 -9.01 15.84 -22.83
CA ASN A 20 -10.41 16.28 -22.84
C ASN A 20 -11.24 15.42 -23.82
N SER A 21 -12.42 14.99 -23.35
CA SER A 21 -13.25 13.96 -23.97
C SER A 21 -14.25 14.54 -24.97
N THR A 22 -13.95 14.42 -26.26
CA THR A 22 -14.91 14.24 -27.39
C THR A 22 -14.20 14.35 -28.74
N THR A 23 -13.02 14.96 -28.79
CA THR A 23 -12.02 14.84 -29.85
C THR A 23 -10.68 14.68 -29.15
N GLY A 24 -9.92 13.63 -29.44
CA GLY A 24 -8.59 13.41 -28.84
C GLY A 24 -7.57 14.43 -29.35
N LEU A 25 -7.72 15.69 -28.96
CA LEU A 25 -6.79 16.79 -29.25
C LEU A 25 -5.85 16.92 -28.04
N LEU A 26 -4.60 16.55 -28.24
CA LEU A 26 -3.52 16.84 -27.30
C LEU A 26 -2.81 18.12 -27.76
N SER A 27 -2.99 19.21 -27.00
CA SER A 27 -2.22 20.45 -27.17
C SER A 27 -1.02 20.41 -26.23
N VAL A 28 0.18 20.22 -26.77
CA VAL A 28 1.43 20.39 -26.03
C VAL A 28 1.84 21.86 -26.19
N ARG A 29 1.62 22.68 -25.15
CA ARG A 29 2.02 24.09 -25.16
C ARG A 29 3.55 24.21 -25.06
N GLN A 30 4.23 24.28 -26.21
CA GLN A 30 5.24 25.33 -26.52
C GLN A 30 6.00 25.13 -27.84
N LEU A 31 5.77 24.05 -28.57
CA LEU A 31 6.03 23.95 -30.00
C LEU A 31 4.75 23.45 -30.63
N SER A 32 4.32 24.03 -31.74
CA SER A 32 3.01 23.80 -32.39
C SER A 32 2.87 22.39 -32.98
N PHE A 33 3.14 21.35 -32.19
CA PHE A 33 3.01 19.95 -32.51
C PHE A 33 1.64 19.45 -32.10
N PHE A 34 0.83 19.10 -33.08
CA PHE A 34 -0.45 18.45 -32.85
C PHE A 34 -0.35 16.99 -33.29
N MET A 35 -0.61 16.08 -32.34
CA MET A 35 -0.76 14.66 -32.64
C MET A 35 -2.23 14.38 -32.97
N PHE A 36 -2.50 14.01 -34.22
CA PHE A 36 -3.83 13.65 -34.68
C PHE A 36 -3.94 12.13 -34.83
N LEU A 37 -4.92 11.54 -34.17
CA LEU A 37 -5.37 10.16 -34.38
C LEU A 37 -6.59 10.20 -35.30
N LYS A 38 -6.37 10.01 -36.60
CA LYS A 38 -7.46 9.92 -37.58
C LYS A 38 -7.86 8.46 -37.77
N HIS A 39 -9.13 8.16 -37.51
CA HIS A 39 -9.71 6.87 -37.86
C HIS A 39 -9.84 6.79 -39.38
N CYS A 40 -9.07 5.90 -40.02
CA CYS A 40 -9.05 5.77 -41.48
C CYS A 40 -9.93 4.61 -41.97
N ASN A 41 -9.91 3.46 -41.28
CA ASN A 41 -10.82 2.32 -41.53
C ASN A 41 -10.75 1.29 -40.37
N ARG A 42 -11.55 0.20 -40.40
CA ARG A 42 -11.73 -0.81 -39.31
C ARG A 42 -10.43 -1.28 -38.61
N ASN A 43 -9.29 -1.27 -39.30
CA ASN A 43 -8.00 -1.79 -38.81
C ASN A 43 -6.82 -0.78 -38.88
N TYR A 44 -7.06 0.49 -39.23
CA TYR A 44 -5.98 1.46 -39.49
C TYR A 44 -6.17 2.76 -38.72
N PHE A 45 -5.10 3.18 -38.04
CA PHE A 45 -4.93 4.53 -37.51
C PHE A 45 -3.68 5.14 -38.11
N CYS A 46 -3.80 6.38 -38.57
CA CYS A 46 -2.62 7.17 -38.93
C CYS A 46 -2.37 8.16 -37.79
N VAL A 47 -1.19 8.06 -37.20
CA VAL A 47 -0.64 9.04 -36.27
C VAL A 47 0.04 10.10 -37.11
N SER A 48 -0.53 11.30 -37.09
CA SER A 48 0.02 12.45 -37.79
C SER A 48 0.63 13.42 -36.79
N ILE A 49 1.90 13.77 -36.98
CA ILE A 49 2.55 14.85 -36.24
C ILE A 49 2.56 16.07 -37.17
N LEU A 50 1.76 17.09 -36.81
CA LEU A 50 1.71 18.36 -37.53
C LEU A 50 2.59 19.39 -36.83
N TYR A 51 3.46 20.08 -37.55
CA TYR A 51 4.10 21.32 -37.08
C TYR A 51 3.62 22.47 -37.94
N ASN A 52 3.08 23.52 -37.32
CA ASN A 52 2.64 24.72 -38.03
C ASN A 52 1.66 24.43 -39.19
N LYS A 53 0.71 23.51 -38.97
CA LYS A 53 -0.27 22.97 -39.94
C LYS A 53 0.29 22.08 -41.06
N THR A 54 1.59 21.78 -41.07
CA THR A 54 2.21 20.88 -42.04
C THR A 54 2.44 19.49 -41.44
N CYS A 55 2.08 18.42 -42.16
CA CYS A 55 2.28 17.05 -41.72
C CYS A 55 3.73 16.61 -41.94
N ILE A 56 4.46 16.41 -40.85
CA ILE A 56 5.88 16.06 -40.88
C ILE A 56 6.07 14.54 -40.75
N PHE A 57 5.13 13.84 -40.10
CA PHE A 57 5.22 12.40 -39.91
C PHE A 57 3.83 11.78 -40.02
N LEU A 58 3.70 10.73 -40.84
CA LEU A 58 2.46 9.97 -41.01
C LEU A 58 2.77 8.49 -40.80
N LEU A 59 2.53 7.99 -39.59
CA LEU A 59 2.69 6.57 -39.28
C LEU A 59 1.32 5.91 -39.31
N CYS A 60 1.02 5.13 -40.34
CA CYS A 60 -0.20 4.34 -40.38
C CYS A 60 0.09 2.98 -39.74
N ILE A 61 -0.35 2.82 -38.49
CA ILE A 61 -0.18 1.59 -37.73
C ILE A 61 -1.40 0.71 -37.98
N VAL A 62 -1.13 -0.52 -38.45
CA VAL A 62 -2.15 -1.57 -38.56
C VAL A 62 -2.32 -2.15 -37.17
N PHE A 63 -3.47 -1.89 -36.56
CA PHE A 63 -3.86 -2.60 -35.34
C PHE A 63 -4.99 -3.55 -35.72
N PRO A 64 -4.79 -4.89 -35.62
CA PRO A 64 -5.82 -5.85 -35.96
C PRO A 64 -7.06 -5.75 -35.06
N ASP A 65 -6.98 -5.05 -33.93
CA ASP A 65 -8.14 -4.77 -33.07
C ASP A 65 -8.02 -3.44 -32.30
N TYR A 66 -8.71 -2.40 -32.77
CA TYR A 66 -8.77 -1.09 -32.10
C TYR A 66 -9.37 -1.14 -30.70
N ARG A 67 -10.35 -2.03 -30.47
CA ARG A 67 -10.98 -2.15 -29.16
C ARG A 67 -9.98 -2.69 -28.14
N PHE A 68 -9.16 -3.64 -28.55
CA PHE A 68 -8.10 -4.21 -27.74
C PHE A 68 -7.06 -3.16 -27.36
N LEU A 69 -6.57 -2.37 -28.32
CA LEU A 69 -5.56 -1.35 -28.03
C LEU A 69 -6.07 -0.22 -27.15
N LYS A 70 -7.30 0.26 -27.42
CA LYS A 70 -7.94 1.31 -26.63
C LYS A 70 -8.19 0.84 -25.20
N LYS A 71 -8.62 -0.41 -25.03
CA LYS A 71 -8.84 -1.01 -23.71
C LYS A 71 -7.54 -1.10 -22.92
N ASN A 72 -6.50 -1.71 -23.50
CA ASN A 72 -5.21 -1.88 -22.81
C ASN A 72 -4.55 -0.54 -22.47
N PHE A 73 -4.58 0.43 -23.39
CA PHE A 73 -4.01 1.76 -23.14
C PHE A 73 -4.76 2.50 -22.02
N PHE A 74 -6.09 2.46 -22.03
CA PHE A 74 -6.91 3.11 -21.00
C PHE A 74 -6.74 2.43 -19.63
N GLU A 75 -6.60 1.10 -19.60
CA GLU A 75 -6.29 0.34 -18.39
C GLU A 75 -4.91 0.71 -17.83
N THR A 76 -3.88 0.77 -18.66
CA THR A 76 -2.54 1.21 -18.24
C THR A 76 -2.56 2.65 -17.70
N LEU A 77 -3.21 3.58 -18.41
CA LEU A 77 -3.32 4.97 -17.92
C LEU A 77 -4.06 5.05 -16.59
N ASN A 78 -5.14 4.30 -16.40
CA ASN A 78 -5.87 4.28 -15.14
C ASN A 78 -5.03 3.70 -14.00
N MET A 79 -4.23 2.66 -14.25
CA MET A 79 -3.28 2.13 -13.27
C MET A 79 -2.23 3.17 -12.88
N GLU A 80 -1.60 3.84 -13.85
CA GLU A 80 -0.60 4.88 -13.59
C GLU A 80 -1.19 6.06 -12.81
N MET A 81 -2.38 6.53 -13.22
CA MET A 81 -3.10 7.60 -12.51
C MET A 81 -3.48 7.20 -11.08
N LYS A 82 -3.89 5.95 -10.87
CA LYS A 82 -4.16 5.41 -9.54
C LYS A 82 -2.88 5.39 -8.70
N LYS A 83 -1.77 4.89 -9.23
CA LYS A 83 -0.47 4.84 -8.53
C LYS A 83 0.02 6.23 -8.13
N LEU A 84 -0.11 7.22 -9.02
CA LEU A 84 0.23 8.62 -8.71
C LEU A 84 -0.64 9.22 -7.60
N ARG A 85 -1.93 8.88 -7.58
CA ARG A 85 -2.85 9.28 -6.51
C ARG A 85 -2.46 8.63 -5.19
N ASP A 86 -2.24 7.33 -5.19
CA ASP A 86 -1.90 6.58 -3.98
C ASP A 86 -0.54 7.03 -3.41
N ASP A 87 0.44 7.33 -4.26
CA ASP A 87 1.70 7.94 -3.85
C ASP A 87 1.50 9.29 -3.16
N ALA A 88 0.71 10.19 -3.77
CA ALA A 88 0.42 11.49 -3.20
C ALA A 88 -0.30 11.37 -1.85
N GLU A 89 -1.24 10.44 -1.73
CA GLU A 89 -1.93 10.16 -0.46
C GLU A 89 -0.98 9.57 0.58
N LEU A 90 -0.09 8.64 0.20
CA LEU A 90 0.91 8.09 1.11
C LEU A 90 1.82 9.19 1.68
N LYS A 91 2.32 10.08 0.81
CA LYS A 91 3.11 11.25 1.24
C LYS A 91 2.34 12.15 2.21
N ARG A 92 1.03 12.34 1.97
CA ARG A 92 0.17 13.14 2.84
C ARG A 92 -0.01 12.49 4.22
N VAL A 93 -0.26 11.19 4.28
CA VAL A 93 -0.50 10.49 5.56
C VAL A 93 0.78 10.29 6.38
N GLN A 94 1.93 10.18 5.72
CA GLN A 94 3.24 10.11 6.36
C GLN A 94 3.57 11.34 7.21
N GLN A 95 2.92 12.49 6.97
CA GLN A 95 3.06 13.69 7.82
C GLN A 95 2.51 13.52 9.24
N TYR A 96 1.67 12.51 9.47
CA TYR A 96 1.09 12.18 10.78
C TYR A 96 1.88 11.09 11.50
N GLU A 97 3.16 10.91 11.16
CA GLU A 97 4.03 9.93 11.80
C GLU A 97 4.03 10.09 13.32
N VAL A 98 3.94 8.97 14.03
CA VAL A 98 4.08 8.90 15.47
C VAL A 98 5.15 7.90 15.87
N ASP A 99 5.95 8.26 16.87
CA ASP A 99 6.91 7.35 17.46
C ASP A 99 6.25 6.47 18.52
N VAL A 100 6.11 5.17 18.22
CA VAL A 100 5.44 4.19 19.08
C VAL A 100 6.38 3.07 19.51
N THR A 101 6.18 2.53 20.71
CA THR A 101 7.01 1.49 21.32
C THR A 101 6.14 0.39 21.88
N LEU A 102 6.57 -0.86 21.77
CA LEU A 102 5.85 -2.03 22.25
C LEU A 102 5.77 -2.08 23.79
N ASP A 103 4.64 -2.54 24.31
CA ASP A 103 4.39 -2.68 25.73
C ASP A 103 4.61 -4.15 26.19
N PRO A 104 5.71 -4.45 26.90
CA PRO A 104 5.99 -5.79 27.42
C PRO A 104 4.94 -6.34 28.39
N ASP A 105 4.15 -5.47 29.04
CA ASP A 105 3.08 -5.91 29.94
C ASP A 105 1.90 -6.51 29.17
N THR A 106 1.74 -6.14 27.90
CA THR A 106 0.69 -6.65 27.03
C THR A 106 1.11 -7.88 26.24
N ALA A 107 2.41 -8.03 25.95
CA ALA A 107 2.95 -9.04 25.07
C ALA A 107 2.62 -10.47 25.52
N HIS A 108 2.18 -11.29 24.55
CA HIS A 108 1.99 -12.72 24.78
C HIS A 108 3.29 -13.40 25.25
N PRO A 109 3.26 -14.37 26.18
CA PRO A 109 4.46 -14.93 26.80
C PRO A 109 5.52 -15.52 25.84
N ASN A 110 5.10 -16.00 24.67
CA ASN A 110 6.02 -16.55 23.66
C ASN A 110 6.70 -15.47 22.81
N LEU A 111 6.25 -14.22 22.89
CA LEU A 111 6.85 -13.13 22.13
C LEU A 111 8.13 -12.64 22.80
N ILE A 112 9.13 -12.37 21.97
CA ILE A 112 10.38 -11.75 22.38
C ILE A 112 10.41 -10.35 21.78
N LEU A 113 10.67 -9.36 22.64
CA LEU A 113 10.80 -7.95 22.27
C LEU A 113 12.28 -7.55 22.30
N SER A 114 12.67 -6.64 21.40
CA SER A 114 13.99 -5.99 21.46
C SER A 114 14.09 -5.00 22.62
N GLU A 115 15.31 -4.63 22.99
CA GLU A 115 15.59 -3.71 24.10
C GLU A 115 15.03 -2.29 23.86
N ASP A 116 14.98 -1.86 22.59
CA ASP A 116 14.40 -0.59 22.16
C ASP A 116 12.86 -0.63 22.02
N TRP A 117 12.24 -1.80 22.24
CA TRP A 117 10.82 -2.05 22.11
C TRP A 117 10.26 -1.76 20.71
N LYS A 118 11.08 -1.81 19.67
CA LYS A 118 10.66 -1.61 18.28
C LYS A 118 10.42 -2.91 17.54
N GLN A 119 10.94 -4.03 18.03
CA GLN A 119 10.91 -5.32 17.34
C GLN A 119 10.16 -6.38 18.14
N VAL A 120 9.46 -7.27 17.43
CA VAL A 120 8.80 -8.43 18.01
C VAL A 120 8.87 -9.64 17.10
N HIS A 121 9.21 -10.80 17.67
CA HIS A 121 9.14 -12.09 16.99
C HIS A 121 8.65 -13.19 17.94
N ASP A 122 8.23 -14.33 17.38
CA ASP A 122 7.96 -15.54 18.17
C ASP A 122 9.30 -16.17 18.58
N GLY A 123 9.43 -16.48 19.87
CA GLY A 123 10.60 -17.14 20.43
C GLY A 123 10.71 -18.63 20.08
N GLY A 124 9.68 -19.22 19.44
CA GLY A 124 9.68 -20.61 18.96
C GLY A 124 9.61 -21.68 20.08
N VAL A 125 9.80 -21.29 21.33
CA VAL A 125 9.66 -22.12 22.53
C VAL A 125 8.48 -21.60 23.34
N GLY A 126 7.58 -22.51 23.74
CA GLY A 126 6.47 -22.18 24.61
C GLY A 126 6.99 -21.73 25.98
N LYS A 127 6.99 -20.42 26.24
CA LYS A 127 7.33 -19.81 27.53
C LYS A 127 6.09 -19.57 28.40
N ILE A 128 4.97 -20.21 28.04
CA ILE A 128 3.71 -20.13 28.78
C ILE A 128 3.97 -20.59 30.23
N GLY A 129 3.76 -19.68 31.19
CA GLY A 129 4.00 -19.92 32.62
C GLY A 129 5.32 -19.40 33.19
N LEU A 130 6.25 -18.89 32.36
CA LEU A 130 7.51 -18.29 32.84
C LEU A 130 7.40 -16.81 33.19
N LEU A 131 6.45 -16.10 32.57
CA LEU A 131 6.19 -14.70 32.87
C LEU A 131 4.97 -14.58 33.80
N PRO A 132 5.00 -13.68 34.80
CA PRO A 132 3.83 -13.42 35.62
C PRO A 132 2.68 -12.92 34.74
N ASP A 133 1.52 -13.55 34.90
CA ASP A 133 0.30 -13.09 34.24
C ASP A 133 -0.17 -11.78 34.87
N ASN A 134 -0.73 -10.92 34.03
CA ASN A 134 -1.36 -9.67 34.45
C ASN A 134 -2.61 -9.42 33.58
N PRO A 135 -3.55 -8.56 34.02
CA PRO A 135 -4.78 -8.32 33.27
C PRO A 135 -4.57 -7.77 31.85
N LYS A 136 -3.47 -7.04 31.62
CA LYS A 136 -3.13 -6.44 30.32
C LYS A 136 -2.52 -7.44 29.34
N ARG A 137 -2.02 -8.59 29.79
CA ARG A 137 -1.29 -9.56 28.97
C ARG A 137 -2.22 -10.40 28.09
N PHE A 138 -1.88 -10.52 26.80
CA PHE A 138 -2.50 -11.51 25.92
C PHE A 138 -2.06 -12.92 26.30
N THR A 139 -3.02 -13.83 26.47
CA THR A 139 -2.72 -15.23 26.84
C THR A 139 -3.14 -16.24 25.78
N LYS A 140 -4.07 -15.88 24.89
CA LYS A 140 -4.55 -16.76 23.82
C LYS A 140 -3.95 -16.45 22.46
N TYR A 141 -3.83 -15.16 22.14
CA TYR A 141 -3.37 -14.69 20.83
C TYR A 141 -1.97 -14.11 20.93
N MET A 142 -1.13 -14.32 19.91
CA MET A 142 0.26 -13.83 19.87
C MET A 142 0.34 -12.34 19.51
N TYR A 143 -0.40 -11.50 20.23
CA TYR A 143 -0.40 -10.06 20.06
C TYR A 143 0.47 -9.34 21.09
N VAL A 144 0.84 -8.12 20.74
CA VAL A 144 1.41 -7.10 21.61
C VAL A 144 0.83 -5.74 21.21
N LEU A 145 0.50 -4.89 22.18
CA LEU A 145 0.11 -3.50 21.96
C LEU A 145 1.33 -2.59 22.11
N THR A 146 1.22 -1.38 21.58
CA THR A 146 2.13 -0.29 21.93
C THR A 146 1.74 0.36 23.27
N ARG A 147 2.68 1.12 23.84
CA ARG A 147 2.46 1.90 25.07
C ARG A 147 1.58 3.13 24.81
N GLN A 148 1.75 3.72 23.63
CA GLN A 148 1.04 4.91 23.17
C GLN A 148 -0.35 4.53 22.68
N SER A 149 -1.33 5.40 22.97
CA SER A 149 -2.70 5.27 22.49
C SER A 149 -3.26 6.60 22.03
N PHE A 150 -4.19 6.56 21.09
CA PHE A 150 -4.75 7.75 20.46
C PHE A 150 -6.27 7.73 20.59
N SER A 151 -6.83 8.84 21.07
CA SER A 151 -8.28 8.98 21.32
C SER A 151 -8.94 10.08 20.49
N SER A 152 -8.20 10.67 19.55
CA SER A 152 -8.64 11.76 18.67
C SER A 152 -7.60 12.01 17.58
N GLY A 153 -7.99 12.70 16.51
CA GLY A 153 -7.07 13.16 15.48
C GLY A 153 -6.52 12.04 14.59
N ARG A 154 -5.35 12.29 14.00
CA ARG A 154 -4.75 11.44 12.98
C ARG A 154 -3.37 10.97 13.38
N PHE A 155 -3.04 9.71 13.10
CA PHE A 155 -1.71 9.16 13.34
C PHE A 155 -1.33 8.12 12.29
N TYR A 156 -0.03 7.95 12.10
CA TYR A 156 0.57 7.06 11.13
C TYR A 156 1.79 6.34 11.70
N PHE A 157 1.96 5.06 11.41
CA PHE A 157 3.17 4.31 11.75
C PHE A 157 3.50 3.27 10.67
N GLU A 158 4.78 2.94 10.51
CA GLU A 158 5.24 1.93 9.55
C GLU A 158 5.82 0.71 10.26
N VAL A 159 5.56 -0.47 9.69
CA VAL A 159 6.06 -1.74 10.19
C VAL A 159 6.72 -2.50 9.05
N GLN A 160 7.99 -2.82 9.22
CA GLN A 160 8.70 -3.73 8.34
C GLN A 160 8.20 -5.17 8.58
N VAL A 161 7.81 -5.80 7.48
CA VAL A 161 7.29 -7.18 7.41
C VAL A 161 8.14 -8.08 6.50
N LYS A 162 9.25 -7.52 5.99
CA LYS A 162 10.21 -8.18 5.12
C LYS A 162 10.57 -9.59 5.62
N ASP A 163 10.60 -10.53 4.68
CA ASP A 163 11.01 -11.92 4.88
C ASP A 163 10.13 -12.71 5.88
N LYS A 164 8.92 -12.24 6.18
CA LYS A 164 7.91 -12.97 6.99
C LYS A 164 6.89 -13.66 6.09
N THR A 165 6.49 -14.88 6.46
CA THR A 165 5.44 -15.64 5.77
C THR A 165 4.05 -15.42 6.35
N SER A 166 3.95 -14.98 7.62
CA SER A 166 2.68 -14.63 8.23
C SER A 166 2.85 -13.57 9.32
N TRP A 167 1.89 -12.66 9.38
CA TRP A 167 1.83 -11.58 10.36
C TRP A 167 0.45 -10.92 10.36
N TRP A 168 0.15 -10.20 11.45
CA TRP A 168 -1.01 -9.32 11.58
C TRP A 168 -0.55 -7.98 12.14
N LEU A 169 -1.07 -6.89 11.61
CA LEU A 169 -0.81 -5.55 12.13
C LEU A 169 -2.02 -4.63 11.92
N GLY A 170 -2.14 -3.61 12.76
CA GLY A 170 -3.18 -2.59 12.65
C GLY A 170 -3.42 -1.90 13.98
N VAL A 171 -4.69 -1.68 14.34
CA VAL A 171 -5.08 -1.02 15.60
C VAL A 171 -6.18 -1.77 16.33
N ALA A 172 -6.18 -1.67 17.66
CA ALA A 172 -7.16 -2.27 18.54
C ALA A 172 -7.68 -1.24 19.55
N ARG A 173 -8.93 -1.37 20.01
CA ARG A 173 -9.40 -0.56 21.16
C ARG A 173 -8.78 -1.07 22.46
N GLU A 174 -8.77 -0.21 23.47
CA GLU A 174 -8.33 -0.55 24.82
C GLU A 174 -9.01 -1.81 25.39
N SER A 175 -10.32 -1.95 25.13
CA SER A 175 -11.18 -3.04 25.62
C SER A 175 -11.00 -4.38 24.89
N ILE A 176 -10.05 -4.49 23.95
CA ILE A 176 -9.80 -5.72 23.21
C ILE A 176 -9.68 -6.93 24.14
N ASN A 177 -10.35 -8.03 23.78
CA ASN A 177 -10.34 -9.25 24.59
C ASN A 177 -8.95 -9.93 24.56
N ARG A 178 -8.23 -9.82 25.68
CA ARG A 178 -6.85 -10.31 25.81
C ARG A 178 -6.73 -11.78 26.22
N LYS A 179 -7.77 -12.28 26.89
CA LYS A 179 -7.82 -13.64 27.47
C LYS A 179 -8.53 -14.66 26.58
N GLY A 180 -9.03 -14.24 25.42
CA GLY A 180 -9.54 -15.18 24.42
C GLY A 180 -10.96 -15.70 24.67
N GLN A 181 -11.72 -15.02 25.54
CA GLN A 181 -13.11 -15.31 25.86
C GLN A 181 -14.10 -15.05 24.71
N LYS A 182 -13.80 -14.09 23.84
CA LYS A 182 -14.54 -13.72 22.63
C LYS A 182 -13.65 -13.80 21.39
N LYS A 183 -14.24 -14.12 20.24
CA LYS A 183 -13.54 -14.08 18.93
C LYS A 183 -13.21 -12.63 18.58
N LEU A 184 -12.02 -12.38 18.03
CA LEU A 184 -11.62 -11.04 17.56
C LEU A 184 -12.23 -10.78 16.17
N THR A 185 -12.94 -9.66 16.04
CA THR A 185 -13.56 -9.13 14.82
C THR A 185 -13.49 -7.60 14.87
N PRO A 186 -13.73 -6.87 13.76
CA PRO A 186 -13.85 -5.41 13.79
C PRO A 186 -14.92 -4.89 14.75
N GLU A 187 -16.06 -5.58 14.82
CA GLU A 187 -17.11 -5.34 15.83
C GLU A 187 -16.59 -5.55 17.27
N ASN A 188 -15.59 -6.42 17.42
CA ASN A 188 -14.92 -6.75 18.68
C ASN A 188 -13.57 -6.03 18.84
N ALA A 189 -13.48 -4.79 18.34
CA ALA A 189 -12.41 -3.84 18.63
C ALA A 189 -11.05 -4.07 17.92
N LEU A 190 -11.04 -4.64 16.72
CA LEU A 190 -9.79 -4.94 15.99
C LEU A 190 -9.87 -4.61 14.49
N TRP A 191 -9.00 -3.70 14.03
CA TRP A 191 -8.79 -3.41 12.61
C TRP A 191 -7.39 -3.84 12.22
N THR A 192 -7.26 -4.96 11.50
CA THR A 192 -5.95 -5.53 11.14
C THR A 192 -5.89 -5.99 9.70
N LEU A 193 -4.74 -5.74 9.07
CA LEU A 193 -4.31 -6.41 7.85
C LEU A 193 -3.52 -7.67 8.25
N HIS A 194 -3.72 -8.75 7.52
CA HIS A 194 -3.05 -10.03 7.77
C HIS A 194 -2.54 -10.65 6.48
N SER A 195 -1.40 -11.34 6.56
CA SER A 195 -0.83 -12.15 5.49
C SER A 195 -0.80 -13.62 5.89
N TYR A 196 -1.28 -14.49 5.00
CA TYR A 196 -1.21 -15.95 5.11
C TYR A 196 -0.84 -16.56 3.77
N LYS A 197 0.05 -17.55 3.80
CA LYS A 197 0.51 -18.31 2.63
C LYS A 197 -0.63 -19.02 1.86
N ASP A 198 -1.75 -19.31 2.52
CA ASP A 198 -2.87 -20.12 1.96
C ASP A 198 -4.25 -19.44 2.06
N GLY A 199 -4.35 -18.11 2.27
CA GLY A 199 -5.64 -17.43 2.50
C GLY A 199 -5.77 -16.01 1.93
N PHE A 200 -6.94 -15.71 1.35
CA PHE A 200 -7.37 -14.38 0.85
C PHE A 200 -7.23 -13.32 1.96
N ILE A 201 -6.36 -12.31 1.84
CA ILE A 201 -6.69 -10.98 1.28
C ILE A 201 -5.45 -10.26 0.69
N PHE A 202 -4.24 -10.80 0.81
CA PHE A 202 -3.07 -10.37 0.03
C PHE A 202 -2.35 -11.64 -0.43
N GLN A 203 -2.59 -12.03 -1.70
CA GLN A 203 -1.90 -13.16 -2.31
C GLN A 203 -0.42 -12.81 -2.39
N ASP A 204 0.42 -13.56 -1.65
CA ASP A 204 1.88 -13.66 -1.79
C ASP A 204 2.49 -12.58 -2.70
N ASP A 205 2.50 -11.31 -2.27
CA ASP A 205 3.36 -10.33 -2.92
C ASP A 205 4.72 -10.47 -2.23
N PRO A 206 5.70 -11.18 -2.84
CA PRO A 206 7.01 -11.33 -2.25
C PRO A 206 7.70 -9.97 -2.05
N ASN A 207 7.17 -8.90 -2.63
CA ASN A 207 7.71 -7.55 -2.55
C ASN A 207 7.10 -6.72 -1.42
N LEU A 208 6.12 -7.20 -0.66
CA LEU A 208 5.60 -6.43 0.48
C LEU A 208 6.62 -6.46 1.62
N GLN A 209 7.46 -5.42 1.69
CA GLN A 209 8.53 -5.32 2.68
C GLN A 209 8.12 -4.51 3.90
N LYS A 210 7.20 -3.57 3.72
CA LYS A 210 6.83 -2.59 4.73
C LYS A 210 5.38 -2.12 4.56
N VAL A 211 4.64 -2.11 5.65
CA VAL A 211 3.24 -1.71 5.68
C VAL A 211 3.08 -0.45 6.51
N GLY A 212 2.41 0.55 5.93
CA GLY A 212 2.01 1.77 6.60
C GLY A 212 0.58 1.66 7.11
N VAL A 213 0.33 2.10 8.35
CA VAL A 213 -1.00 2.13 8.95
C VAL A 213 -1.34 3.57 9.28
N PHE A 214 -2.39 4.09 8.64
CA PHE A 214 -2.95 5.42 8.90
C PHE A 214 -4.28 5.29 9.60
N VAL A 215 -4.51 6.13 10.60
CA VAL A 215 -5.80 6.24 11.28
C VAL A 215 -6.26 7.69 11.27
N ASP A 216 -7.50 7.90 10.88
CA ASP A 216 -8.24 9.13 11.14
C ASP A 216 -9.33 8.78 12.16
N TYR A 217 -9.08 9.16 13.42
CA TYR A 217 -9.95 8.81 14.53
C TYR A 217 -11.31 9.49 14.39
N ASP A 218 -11.29 10.76 14.00
CA ASP A 218 -12.49 11.60 13.98
C ASP A 218 -13.42 11.18 12.83
N GLU A 219 -12.86 10.72 11.71
CA GLU A 219 -13.59 10.21 10.55
C GLU A 219 -13.84 8.69 10.58
N GLY A 220 -13.36 7.98 11.61
CA GLY A 220 -13.65 6.55 11.73
C GLY A 220 -12.95 5.67 10.69
N LEU A 221 -11.74 6.06 10.26
CA LEU A 221 -11.01 5.49 9.13
C LEU A 221 -9.71 4.80 9.60
N VAL A 222 -9.48 3.58 9.12
CA VAL A 222 -8.18 2.90 9.20
C VAL A 222 -7.76 2.50 7.79
N SER A 223 -6.59 2.97 7.34
CA SER A 223 -6.05 2.71 6.00
C SER A 223 -4.69 2.03 6.07
N PHE A 224 -4.45 1.11 5.14
CA PHE A 224 -3.22 0.35 5.01
C PHE A 224 -2.56 0.66 3.66
N TYR A 225 -1.24 0.73 3.65
CA TYR A 225 -0.44 1.08 2.47
C TYR A 225 0.76 0.13 2.33
N ASP A 226 1.09 -0.21 1.09
CA ASP A 226 2.41 -0.75 0.77
C ASP A 226 3.34 0.43 0.60
N VAL A 227 4.28 0.57 1.53
CA VAL A 227 5.17 1.74 1.57
C VAL A 227 6.17 1.71 0.43
N GLU A 228 6.65 0.53 0.03
CA GLU A 228 7.66 0.39 -1.03
C GLU A 228 7.05 0.53 -2.42
N ALA A 229 5.90 -0.12 -2.65
CA ALA A 229 5.17 0.04 -3.91
C ALA A 229 4.45 1.39 -4.01
N ARG A 230 4.31 2.11 -2.89
CA ARG A 230 3.65 3.42 -2.74
C ARG A 230 2.19 3.37 -3.20
N VAL A 231 1.50 2.29 -2.84
CA VAL A 231 0.10 2.04 -3.21
C VAL A 231 -0.79 1.85 -1.99
N HIS A 232 -2.05 2.24 -2.13
CA HIS A 232 -3.08 1.96 -1.14
C HIS A 232 -3.48 0.49 -1.20
N ILE A 233 -3.52 -0.17 -0.04
CA ILE A 233 -3.92 -1.57 0.10
C ILE A 233 -5.41 -1.66 0.38
N TYR A 234 -5.85 -1.07 1.49
CA TYR A 234 -7.19 -1.25 2.01
C TYR A 234 -7.58 -0.12 2.97
N SER A 235 -8.87 0.20 3.04
CA SER A 235 -9.43 1.11 4.05
C SER A 235 -10.69 0.52 4.67
N ALA A 236 -10.72 0.50 6.00
CA ALA A 236 -11.94 0.31 6.77
C ALA A 236 -12.52 1.69 7.09
N THR A 237 -13.77 1.92 6.70
CA THR A 237 -14.51 3.19 6.91
C THR A 237 -15.76 2.95 7.75
N GLY A 238 -16.37 4.04 8.25
CA GLY A 238 -17.65 3.98 8.95
C GLY A 238 -17.57 3.40 10.37
N SER A 239 -16.38 3.39 10.97
CA SER A 239 -16.21 2.98 12.36
C SER A 239 -16.42 4.16 13.30
N SER A 240 -17.26 4.04 14.32
CA SER A 240 -17.30 5.04 15.39
C SER A 240 -16.36 4.62 16.51
N PHE A 241 -15.20 5.27 16.61
CA PHE A 241 -14.29 5.04 17.72
C PHE A 241 -14.77 5.78 18.97
N THR A 242 -14.85 5.07 20.08
CA THR A 242 -15.34 5.59 21.37
C THR A 242 -14.33 5.38 22.50
N GLU A 243 -13.20 4.74 22.18
CA GLU A 243 -12.16 4.33 23.11
C GLU A 243 -10.79 4.67 22.51
N PRO A 244 -9.74 4.77 23.34
CA PRO A 244 -8.38 4.88 22.84
C PRO A 244 -8.02 3.70 21.93
N LEU A 245 -7.38 4.00 20.81
CA LEU A 245 -6.83 3.02 19.89
C LEU A 245 -5.33 2.83 20.13
N TYR A 246 -4.92 1.57 20.14
CA TYR A 246 -3.54 1.13 20.29
C TYR A 246 -3.08 0.45 19.00
N PRO A 247 -1.94 0.85 18.41
CA PRO A 247 -1.22 0.00 17.47
C PRO A 247 -0.99 -1.40 18.04
N ILE A 248 -1.30 -2.42 17.24
CA ILE A 248 -1.22 -3.84 17.60
C ILE A 248 -0.45 -4.62 16.54
N LEU A 249 0.47 -5.48 16.99
CA LEU A 249 1.28 -6.36 16.13
C LEU A 249 1.15 -7.82 16.58
N SER A 250 1.19 -8.75 15.62
CA SER A 250 1.41 -10.17 15.84
C SER A 250 2.37 -10.72 14.79
N PRO A 251 3.55 -11.23 15.19
CA PRO A 251 4.49 -11.84 14.26
C PRO A 251 4.05 -13.24 13.78
N CYS A 252 2.90 -13.73 14.25
CA CYS A 252 2.42 -15.10 14.06
C CYS A 252 3.39 -16.16 14.60
N LEU A 253 3.08 -17.44 14.35
CA LEU A 253 3.90 -18.56 14.80
C LEU A 253 5.24 -18.59 14.05
N HIS A 254 6.26 -19.10 14.71
CA HIS A 254 7.59 -19.38 14.18
C HIS A 254 7.61 -20.38 13.00
N GLU A 255 6.55 -21.20 12.83
CA GLU A 255 6.37 -22.15 11.72
C GLU A 255 7.61 -23.03 11.43
N GLY A 256 8.18 -23.65 12.46
CA GLY A 256 9.34 -24.54 12.29
C GLY A 256 10.61 -23.86 11.76
N GLY A 257 10.71 -22.53 11.85
CA GLY A 257 11.88 -21.74 11.43
C GLY A 257 11.62 -20.86 10.22
N ILE A 258 10.45 -20.98 9.59
CA ILE A 258 10.12 -20.32 8.33
C ILE A 258 9.70 -18.85 8.53
N ASN A 259 9.16 -18.50 9.71
CA ASN A 259 8.63 -17.16 10.02
C ASN A 259 9.36 -16.48 11.19
N THR A 260 10.69 -16.66 11.25
CA THR A 260 11.56 -16.22 12.36
C THR A 260 11.83 -14.73 12.40
N THR A 261 11.71 -14.05 11.26
CA THR A 261 12.03 -12.64 11.11
C THR A 261 11.08 -11.77 11.93
N PRO A 262 11.60 -10.73 12.61
CA PRO A 262 10.79 -9.88 13.47
C PRO A 262 9.92 -8.92 12.65
N LEU A 263 8.81 -8.52 13.24
CA LEU A 263 8.15 -7.27 12.87
C LEU A 263 8.93 -6.12 13.50
N ILE A 264 9.21 -5.08 12.73
CA ILE A 264 10.00 -3.93 13.19
C ILE A 264 9.21 -2.65 12.94
N ILE A 265 8.91 -1.91 14.01
CA ILE A 265 8.40 -0.53 13.90
C ILE A 265 9.55 0.34 13.41
N SER A 266 9.39 0.95 12.24
CA SER A 266 10.42 1.75 11.60
C SER A 266 9.97 3.20 11.44
N PRO A 267 10.88 4.18 11.55
CA PRO A 267 10.57 5.56 11.20
C PRO A 267 10.26 5.69 9.71
N VAL A 268 9.52 6.75 9.37
CA VAL A 268 9.24 7.13 7.99
C VAL A 268 10.52 7.65 7.36
N ASN A 269 11.03 6.92 6.37
CA ASN A 269 12.12 7.42 5.54
C ASN A 269 11.55 8.43 4.54
N GLN A 270 11.62 9.71 4.88
CA GLN A 270 11.38 10.79 3.92
C GLN A 270 12.57 10.81 2.95
N ALA A 271 12.51 10.00 1.90
CA ALA A 271 13.38 10.19 0.75
C ALA A 271 12.81 11.35 -0.07
N ASP A 272 13.55 12.47 -0.06
CA ASP A 272 13.29 13.70 -0.82
C ASP A 272 13.23 13.48 -2.35
#